data_AF-A0A535U7A4-F1
#
_entry.id   AF-A0A535U7A4-F1
#
_cell.length_a   1.000
_cell.length_b   1.000
_cell.length_c   1.000
_cell.angle_alpha   90.00
_cell.angle_beta   90.00
_cell.angle_gamma   90.00
#
_symmetry.space_group_name_H-M   'P 1'
#
loop_
_entity.id
_entity.type
_entity.pdbx_description
1 polymer ?
#
loop_
_entity_poly.entity_id
_entity_poly.type
_entity_poly.pdbx_seq_one_letter_code
_entity_poly.pdbx_strand_id
1 'polypeptide(L)'
;MVTRRPARSDPLSSRPVKSRLARRRRRQLGPFERSTESQAPAESLAADDGAEITPEPEPNERPRWQPRKSGWYRGPACARLVPEIDSYFSGSEMFDKVDQKVSFPDLEKQVLAKWKEEGTFRKSLELRAGRPRFVFYEGPPTANGKPATHHILARAFKDLFPRYKTMKGFYVERKAGWDTHGLPVEIEIEKKLGISGKFAIETEIGIERFNQLCRDSVYEYVSDWVAFSERMAFWLDYDNAYWTLTSDYIQSVWWALSEMWKQDLIYKGFRVAPYCPRCSTPLSSHELAQGYKDNVPDPSVFVRFRLKNDPNTSVLAWTTTPWTLPGNVALAVDNDITYVKVQQGDEQLIVAEARLSVLDGEYTLVQTMKGSELVGLDYEPLFPYSIPEQGKAHYIVDADFVSTEEGTGVVHTSALYGVDDLRLCQEKGIPFAHTVGLDGTFLPYVEKFAGLHVKEADPLIIDDLKSRGLLYKAETILHTYPFCWRCGTPLLYYALDAWYIRTTQ
;
A
#
# COMPACT_ATOMS: atom_id res chain seq x y z
N MET A 1 6.30 -46.36 55.65
CA MET A 1 5.19 -45.82 56.47
C MET A 1 4.74 -44.52 55.80
N VAL A 2 3.71 -44.53 54.95
CA VAL A 2 2.28 -44.33 55.30
C VAL A 2 2.05 -42.89 55.79
N THR A 3 1.20 -42.00 55.26
CA THR A 3 0.31 -41.86 54.08
C THR A 3 -0.33 -40.45 54.18
N ARG A 4 -0.62 -39.84 53.02
CA ARG A 4 -1.79 -38.99 52.65
C ARG A 4 -2.64 -38.29 53.75
N ARG A 5 -2.89 -36.98 53.59
CA ARG A 5 -4.16 -36.42 53.04
C ARG A 5 -4.13 -34.87 52.92
N PRO A 6 -4.83 -34.28 51.92
CA PRO A 6 -5.03 -32.84 51.75
C PRO A 6 -6.37 -32.36 52.33
N ALA A 7 -6.48 -31.07 52.64
CA ALA A 7 -7.71 -30.43 53.11
C ALA A 7 -8.57 -29.93 51.93
N ARG A 8 -9.88 -30.21 52.01
CA ARG A 8 -10.95 -29.74 51.13
C ARG A 8 -11.63 -28.51 51.76
N SER A 9 -12.14 -27.60 50.93
CA SER A 9 -13.40 -26.89 51.18
C SER A 9 -14.11 -26.57 49.86
N ASP A 10 -15.43 -26.43 49.95
CA ASP A 10 -16.46 -26.91 49.02
C ASP A 10 -16.79 -26.09 47.74
N PRO A 11 -17.54 -26.69 46.80
CA PRO A 11 -17.97 -26.09 45.55
C PRO A 11 -19.32 -25.35 45.69
N LEU A 12 -19.42 -24.14 45.16
CA LEU A 12 -20.70 -23.43 45.00
C LEU A 12 -21.37 -23.81 43.69
N SER A 13 -22.68 -24.05 43.83
CA SER A 13 -23.58 -24.67 42.90
C SER A 13 -24.14 -23.73 41.84
N SER A 14 -24.40 -24.32 40.69
CA SER A 14 -25.23 -23.84 39.59
C SER A 14 -26.69 -23.60 40.00
N ARG A 15 -27.29 -22.47 39.57
CA ARG A 15 -28.68 -22.38 39.05
C ARG A 15 -28.96 -20.99 38.43
N PRO A 16 -29.96 -20.87 37.53
CA PRO A 16 -29.91 -20.00 36.35
C PRO A 16 -30.56 -18.62 36.53
N VAL A 17 -30.02 -17.61 35.84
CA VAL A 17 -30.66 -16.30 35.69
C VAL A 17 -31.63 -16.33 34.51
N LYS A 18 -32.87 -15.96 34.81
CA LYS A 18 -34.01 -15.89 33.90
C LYS A 18 -33.78 -14.89 32.76
N SER A 19 -34.11 -15.34 31.56
CA SER A 19 -34.30 -14.54 30.34
C SER A 19 -35.29 -13.40 30.55
N ARG A 20 -34.90 -12.15 30.27
CA ARG A 20 -35.82 -11.06 29.94
C ARG A 20 -35.67 -10.71 28.47
N LEU A 21 -36.67 -11.09 27.68
CA LEU A 21 -36.92 -10.52 26.36
C LEU A 21 -37.18 -9.02 26.51
N ALA A 22 -36.35 -8.19 25.86
CA ALA A 22 -36.69 -6.81 25.56
C ALA A 22 -36.79 -6.65 24.03
N ARG A 23 -38.01 -6.35 23.59
CA ARG A 23 -38.40 -6.05 22.21
C ARG A 23 -37.49 -4.97 21.60
N ARG A 24 -36.69 -5.32 20.57
CA ARG A 24 -36.11 -4.34 19.66
C ARG A 24 -37.21 -3.80 18.74
N ARG A 25 -37.59 -2.53 18.94
CA ARG A 25 -38.37 -1.75 17.96
C ARG A 25 -37.47 -1.48 16.75
N ARG A 26 -37.91 -1.88 15.56
CA ARG A 26 -37.39 -1.39 14.28
C ARG A 26 -37.62 0.12 14.22
N ARG A 27 -36.55 0.91 14.11
CA ARG A 27 -36.62 2.28 13.60
C ARG A 27 -36.27 2.23 12.11
N GLN A 28 -37.19 2.76 11.30
CA GLN A 28 -37.02 3.01 9.88
C GLN A 28 -35.93 4.07 9.69
N LEU A 29 -34.98 3.80 8.78
CA LEU A 29 -34.04 4.79 8.28
C LEU A 29 -34.66 5.44 7.03
N GLY A 30 -34.85 6.75 7.06
CA GLY A 30 -35.11 7.60 5.89
C GLY A 30 -33.82 7.98 5.16
N PRO A 31 -33.91 8.59 3.96
CA PRO A 31 -32.85 8.60 2.97
C PRO A 31 -31.70 9.55 3.31
N PHE A 32 -30.49 9.11 2.94
CA PHE A 32 -29.23 9.85 3.00
C PHE A 32 -29.20 10.98 1.95
N GLU A 33 -29.01 12.22 2.39
CA GLU A 33 -28.66 13.35 1.52
C GLU A 33 -27.17 13.25 1.13
N ARG A 34 -26.88 13.40 -0.17
CA ARG A 34 -25.51 13.51 -0.69
C ARG A 34 -25.07 14.98 -0.58
N SER A 35 -24.06 15.24 0.23
CA SER A 35 -23.27 16.48 0.15
C SER A 35 -22.21 16.35 -0.96
N THR A 36 -22.11 17.43 -1.72
CA THR A 36 -21.28 17.65 -2.90
C THR A 36 -19.90 18.19 -2.53
N GLU A 37 -18.83 17.63 -3.08
CA GLU A 37 -17.49 18.24 -3.23
C GLU A 37 -16.78 17.49 -4.39
N SER A 38 -16.61 18.18 -5.53
CA SER A 38 -15.41 18.92 -5.98
C SER A 38 -14.38 18.00 -6.68
N GLN A 39 -14.57 17.84 -8.00
CA GLN A 39 -13.60 17.24 -8.90
C GLN A 39 -12.76 18.34 -9.56
N ALA A 40 -11.45 18.25 -9.45
CA ALA A 40 -10.47 18.94 -10.28
C ALA A 40 -9.92 17.96 -11.36
N PRO A 41 -9.39 18.46 -12.48
CA PRO A 41 -9.69 17.93 -13.82
C PRO A 41 -8.70 16.87 -14.30
N ALA A 42 -9.21 15.85 -14.99
CA ALA A 42 -8.39 14.95 -15.80
C ALA A 42 -8.30 15.50 -17.23
N GLU A 43 -7.07 15.70 -17.70
CA GLU A 43 -6.74 16.09 -19.07
C GLU A 43 -7.23 15.04 -20.08
N SER A 44 -8.03 15.46 -21.05
CA SER A 44 -8.57 14.62 -22.11
C SER A 44 -7.57 14.47 -23.26
N LEU A 45 -7.06 13.26 -23.46
CA LEU A 45 -6.46 12.86 -24.74
C LEU A 45 -7.57 12.67 -25.78
N ALA A 46 -7.53 13.49 -26.82
CA ALA A 46 -8.42 13.42 -27.97
C ALA A 46 -8.22 12.08 -28.71
N ALA A 47 -9.31 11.36 -28.93
CA ALA A 47 -9.37 10.22 -29.82
C ALA A 47 -10.34 10.52 -30.97
N ASP A 48 -9.86 10.21 -32.17
CA ASP A 48 -10.42 10.40 -33.51
C ASP A 48 -11.92 10.09 -33.66
N ASP A 49 -12.62 10.98 -34.35
CA ASP A 49 -14.00 10.84 -34.82
C ASP A 49 -14.08 9.90 -36.03
N GLY A 50 -14.99 8.91 -35.99
CA GLY A 50 -15.39 8.22 -37.22
C GLY A 50 -15.97 6.80 -37.09
N ALA A 51 -17.10 6.63 -36.42
CA ALA A 51 -18.04 5.52 -36.70
C ALA A 51 -19.45 5.84 -36.17
N GLU A 52 -20.40 6.07 -37.09
CA GLU A 52 -21.83 6.25 -36.78
C GLU A 52 -22.41 4.96 -36.17
N ILE A 53 -23.03 5.09 -34.99
CA ILE A 53 -23.84 4.05 -34.35
C ILE A 53 -25.32 4.42 -34.53
N THR A 54 -26.06 3.59 -35.26
CA THR A 54 -27.52 3.70 -35.40
C THR A 54 -28.24 3.31 -34.10
N PRO A 55 -29.31 4.00 -33.67
CA PRO A 55 -29.99 3.73 -32.41
C PRO A 55 -30.94 2.52 -32.48
N GLU A 56 -30.97 1.71 -31.41
CA GLU A 56 -31.92 0.61 -31.20
C GLU A 56 -33.35 1.11 -30.90
N PRO A 57 -34.41 0.40 -31.30
CA PRO A 57 -35.78 0.76 -30.95
C PRO A 57 -36.25 0.21 -29.59
N GLU A 58 -37.09 1.00 -28.92
CA GLU A 58 -37.73 0.78 -27.61
C GLU A 58 -38.52 -0.55 -27.48
N PRO A 59 -38.63 -1.13 -26.26
CA PRO A 59 -39.26 -2.42 -26.04
C PRO A 59 -40.77 -2.28 -25.81
N ASN A 60 -41.60 -2.63 -26.79
CA ASN A 60 -43.05 -2.75 -26.58
C ASN A 60 -43.60 -4.16 -26.90
N GLU A 61 -44.39 -4.64 -25.93
CA GLU A 61 -45.38 -5.72 -25.99
C GLU A 61 -44.91 -7.18 -26.18
N ARG A 62 -44.77 -7.89 -25.06
CA ARG A 62 -44.70 -9.36 -25.02
C ARG A 62 -46.09 -9.97 -25.31
N PRO A 63 -46.26 -10.90 -26.25
CA PRO A 63 -47.50 -11.66 -26.36
C PRO A 63 -47.62 -12.65 -25.20
N ARG A 64 -48.79 -12.67 -24.53
CA ARG A 64 -49.15 -13.72 -23.57
C ARG A 64 -49.21 -15.08 -24.27
N TRP A 65 -48.42 -16.04 -23.79
CA TRP A 65 -48.51 -17.44 -24.20
C TRP A 65 -49.83 -18.06 -23.70
N GLN A 66 -50.64 -18.60 -24.61
CA GLN A 66 -51.77 -19.48 -24.29
C GLN A 66 -51.43 -20.92 -24.71
N PRO A 67 -51.71 -21.93 -23.86
CA PRO A 67 -51.44 -23.32 -24.21
C PRO A 67 -52.43 -23.79 -25.28
N ARG A 68 -51.93 -24.12 -26.48
CA ARG A 68 -52.72 -24.83 -27.50
C ARG A 68 -52.72 -26.32 -27.22
N LYS A 69 -53.92 -26.91 -27.31
CA LYS A 69 -54.23 -28.32 -27.12
C LYS A 69 -53.40 -29.22 -28.05
N SER A 70 -53.03 -30.38 -27.51
CA SER A 70 -52.33 -31.48 -28.15
C SER A 70 -52.90 -31.87 -29.52
N GLY A 71 -52.01 -32.01 -30.50
CA GLY A 71 -52.33 -32.54 -31.83
C GLY A 71 -51.07 -33.09 -32.47
N TRP A 72 -50.80 -34.37 -32.26
CA TRP A 72 -49.71 -35.09 -32.93
C TRP A 72 -50.01 -35.21 -34.42
N TYR A 73 -48.99 -34.92 -35.23
CA TYR A 73 -49.00 -35.03 -36.70
C TYR A 73 -49.28 -36.49 -37.11
N ARG A 74 -50.32 -36.74 -37.91
CA ARG A 74 -50.57 -38.04 -38.58
C ARG A 74 -50.20 -37.92 -40.06
N GLY A 75 -49.01 -38.40 -40.43
CA GLY A 75 -48.65 -38.68 -41.82
C GLY A 75 -49.25 -40.00 -42.31
N PRO A 76 -49.40 -40.21 -43.63
CA PRO A 76 -50.11 -41.35 -44.19
C PRO A 76 -49.35 -42.67 -44.00
N ALA A 77 -50.11 -43.73 -43.74
CA ALA A 77 -49.63 -45.05 -43.39
C ALA A 77 -48.78 -45.69 -44.48
N CYS A 78 -47.53 -46.02 -44.14
CA CYS A 78 -46.78 -47.07 -44.81
C CYS A 78 -46.51 -48.17 -43.77
N ALA A 79 -47.46 -49.09 -43.66
CA ALA A 79 -47.27 -50.32 -42.91
C ALA A 79 -46.54 -51.33 -43.80
N ARG A 80 -45.54 -51.99 -43.18
CA ARG A 80 -44.80 -53.21 -43.57
C ARG A 80 -43.34 -52.99 -44.01
N LEU A 81 -42.50 -53.78 -43.33
CA LEU A 81 -41.06 -54.03 -43.53
C LEU A 81 -40.08 -53.20 -42.67
N VAL A 82 -40.16 -53.35 -41.35
CA VAL A 82 -38.96 -53.34 -40.50
C VAL A 82 -39.13 -54.46 -39.46
N PRO A 83 -38.28 -55.51 -39.44
CA PRO A 83 -38.26 -56.48 -38.35
C PRO A 83 -37.83 -55.79 -37.05
N GLU A 84 -38.56 -56.08 -35.98
CA GLU A 84 -38.28 -55.83 -34.55
C GLU A 84 -36.99 -55.04 -34.21
N ILE A 85 -37.13 -53.73 -33.97
CA ILE A 85 -36.12 -52.91 -33.27
C ILE A 85 -36.16 -53.15 -31.74
N ASP A 86 -37.24 -53.72 -31.22
CA ASP A 86 -37.44 -53.91 -29.78
C ASP A 86 -36.60 -55.05 -29.17
N SER A 87 -35.94 -55.88 -29.97
CA SER A 87 -35.10 -56.99 -29.48
C SER A 87 -33.63 -56.63 -29.26
N TYR A 88 -33.19 -55.41 -29.58
CA TYR A 88 -31.80 -54.96 -29.40
C TYR A 88 -31.55 -54.08 -28.16
N PHE A 89 -32.60 -53.60 -27.48
CA PHE A 89 -32.48 -52.69 -26.32
C PHE A 89 -32.87 -53.33 -24.97
N SER A 90 -32.98 -54.65 -24.89
CA SER A 90 -33.21 -55.33 -23.62
C SER A 90 -31.89 -55.55 -22.87
N GLY A 91 -31.45 -54.58 -22.06
CA GLY A 91 -30.43 -54.87 -21.03
C GLY A 91 -29.54 -53.74 -20.53
N SER A 92 -29.57 -52.54 -21.09
CA SER A 92 -28.83 -51.40 -20.53
C SER A 92 -29.66 -50.12 -20.62
N GLU A 93 -29.89 -49.45 -19.48
CA GLU A 93 -30.40 -48.09 -19.49
C GLU A 93 -29.46 -47.23 -20.37
N MET A 94 -30.01 -46.47 -21.33
CA MET A 94 -29.23 -45.64 -22.27
C MET A 94 -28.46 -44.51 -21.57
N PHE A 95 -28.86 -44.16 -20.35
CA PHE A 95 -28.23 -43.15 -19.50
C PHE A 95 -28.21 -43.63 -18.06
N ASP A 96 -27.15 -43.26 -17.33
CA ASP A 96 -27.12 -43.45 -15.89
C ASP A 96 -28.26 -42.68 -15.21
N LYS A 97 -28.91 -43.32 -14.24
CA LYS A 97 -29.97 -42.71 -13.45
C LYS A 97 -29.43 -41.54 -12.62
N VAL A 98 -29.97 -40.35 -12.83
CA VAL A 98 -29.61 -39.14 -12.07
C VAL A 98 -30.30 -39.14 -10.72
N ASP A 99 -29.52 -39.11 -9.62
CA ASP A 99 -30.05 -38.93 -8.27
C ASP A 99 -30.55 -37.47 -8.10
N GLN A 100 -31.70 -37.28 -7.46
CA GLN A 100 -32.22 -35.96 -7.13
C GLN A 100 -31.51 -35.33 -5.92
N LYS A 101 -30.78 -36.13 -5.13
CA LYS A 101 -29.95 -35.69 -4.01
C LYS A 101 -28.47 -35.68 -4.42
N VAL A 102 -28.09 -34.70 -5.24
CA VAL A 102 -26.69 -34.56 -5.70
C VAL A 102 -25.85 -33.78 -4.69
N SER A 103 -24.70 -34.34 -4.31
CA SER A 103 -23.62 -33.62 -3.62
C SER A 103 -22.69 -32.99 -4.67
N PHE A 104 -22.83 -31.69 -4.94
CA PHE A 104 -21.90 -30.98 -5.83
C PHE A 104 -20.43 -31.07 -5.40
N PRO A 105 -20.08 -30.95 -4.10
CA PRO A 105 -18.70 -31.10 -3.67
C PRO A 105 -18.09 -32.47 -4.00
N ASP A 106 -18.88 -33.55 -3.95
CA ASP A 106 -18.38 -34.89 -4.26
C ASP A 106 -18.35 -35.13 -5.77
N LEU A 107 -19.32 -34.60 -6.51
CA LEU A 107 -19.30 -34.61 -7.98
C LEU A 107 -18.06 -33.87 -8.52
N GLU A 108 -17.75 -32.71 -7.97
CA GLU A 108 -16.54 -31.95 -8.32
C GLU A 108 -15.27 -32.78 -8.09
N LYS A 109 -15.14 -33.47 -6.95
CA LYS A 109 -13.99 -34.35 -6.67
C LYS A 109 -13.87 -35.47 -7.69
N GLN A 110 -14.99 -36.08 -8.09
CA GLN A 110 -15.01 -37.14 -9.10
C GLN A 110 -14.54 -36.60 -10.46
N VAL A 111 -15.03 -35.43 -10.87
CA VAL A 111 -14.61 -34.78 -12.12
C VAL A 111 -13.13 -34.39 -12.09
N LEU A 112 -12.65 -33.83 -10.98
CA LEU A 112 -11.23 -33.49 -10.80
C LEU A 112 -10.34 -34.74 -10.89
N ALA A 113 -10.73 -35.84 -10.24
CA ALA A 113 -10.00 -37.11 -10.31
C ALA A 113 -9.92 -37.63 -11.76
N LYS A 114 -11.05 -37.61 -12.47
CA LYS A 114 -11.11 -37.99 -13.89
C LYS A 114 -10.20 -37.11 -14.75
N TRP A 115 -10.26 -35.79 -14.60
CA TRP A 115 -9.41 -34.87 -15.37
C TRP A 115 -7.92 -35.11 -15.15
N LYS A 116 -7.54 -35.45 -13.91
CA LYS A 116 -6.17 -35.78 -13.54
C LYS A 116 -5.70 -37.09 -14.17
N GLU A 117 -6.49 -38.16 -14.04
CA GLU A 117 -6.20 -39.47 -14.65
C GLU A 117 -6.05 -39.35 -16.17
N GLU A 118 -6.96 -38.62 -16.82
CA GLU A 118 -6.95 -38.47 -18.27
C GLU A 118 -5.91 -37.46 -18.78
N GLY A 119 -5.26 -36.67 -17.91
CA GLY A 119 -4.40 -35.56 -18.33
C GLY A 119 -5.15 -34.52 -19.18
N THR A 120 -6.40 -34.21 -18.81
CA THR A 120 -7.33 -33.43 -19.64
C THR A 120 -6.78 -32.05 -20.03
N PHE A 121 -6.14 -31.35 -19.10
CA PHE A 121 -5.54 -30.04 -19.38
C PHE A 121 -4.45 -30.15 -20.46
N ARG A 122 -3.50 -31.08 -20.29
CA ARG A 122 -2.42 -31.33 -21.25
C ARG A 122 -2.97 -31.71 -22.63
N LYS A 123 -3.94 -32.63 -22.69
CA LYS A 123 -4.62 -33.00 -23.93
C LYS A 123 -5.28 -31.80 -24.61
N SER A 124 -5.84 -30.86 -23.85
CA SER A 124 -6.43 -29.64 -24.41
C SER A 124 -5.41 -28.76 -25.13
N LEU A 125 -4.14 -28.75 -24.70
CA LEU A 125 -3.04 -28.06 -25.37
C LEU A 125 -2.59 -28.82 -26.62
N GLU A 126 -2.41 -30.14 -26.50
CA GLU A 126 -2.00 -31.02 -27.61
C GLU A 126 -3.00 -30.96 -28.78
N LEU A 127 -4.31 -30.96 -28.50
CA LEU A 127 -5.38 -30.79 -29.50
C LEU A 127 -5.39 -29.42 -30.19
N ARG A 128 -4.60 -28.47 -29.70
CA ARG A 128 -4.47 -27.11 -30.24
C ARG A 128 -3.05 -26.79 -30.68
N ALA A 129 -2.14 -27.77 -30.71
CA ALA A 129 -0.81 -27.57 -31.23
C ALA A 129 -0.85 -27.00 -32.67
N GLY A 130 -0.02 -25.99 -32.94
CA GLY A 130 0.02 -25.29 -34.24
C GLY A 130 -1.12 -24.29 -34.50
N ARG A 131 -2.09 -24.15 -33.58
CA ARG A 131 -3.14 -23.11 -33.69
C ARG A 131 -2.63 -21.73 -33.25
N PRO A 132 -3.35 -20.64 -33.60
CA PRO A 132 -3.01 -19.30 -33.13
C PRO A 132 -2.88 -19.24 -31.61
N ARG A 133 -1.80 -18.62 -31.12
CA ARG A 133 -1.53 -18.50 -29.69
C ARG A 133 -2.37 -17.39 -29.06
N PHE A 134 -2.86 -17.64 -27.86
CA PHE A 134 -3.33 -16.61 -26.95
C PHE A 134 -2.42 -16.66 -25.72
N VAL A 135 -1.61 -15.61 -25.54
CA VAL A 135 -0.63 -15.55 -24.46
C VAL A 135 -1.32 -15.13 -23.17
N PHE A 136 -1.13 -15.93 -22.13
CA PHE A 136 -1.65 -15.69 -20.80
C PHE A 136 -0.49 -15.60 -19.81
N TYR A 137 -0.49 -14.56 -18.99
CA TYR A 137 0.44 -14.41 -17.88
C TYR A 137 -0.30 -14.52 -16.56
N GLU A 138 0.22 -15.37 -15.69
CA GLU A 138 -0.22 -15.48 -14.31
C GLU A 138 0.69 -14.58 -13.48
N GLY A 139 0.12 -13.58 -12.80
CA GLY A 139 0.89 -12.78 -11.84
C GLY A 139 1.23 -13.67 -10.63
N PRO A 140 2.51 -13.95 -10.37
CA PRO A 140 2.92 -15.00 -9.44
C PRO A 140 2.51 -14.61 -8.02
N PRO A 141 1.78 -15.45 -7.27
CA PRO A 141 1.54 -15.19 -5.86
C PRO A 141 2.87 -15.26 -5.08
N THR A 142 3.00 -14.40 -4.07
CA THR A 142 4.08 -14.52 -3.10
C THR A 142 3.84 -15.73 -2.20
N ALA A 143 4.79 -16.65 -2.15
CA ALA A 143 4.68 -17.90 -1.39
C ALA A 143 5.08 -17.72 0.09
N ASN A 144 4.48 -16.75 0.77
CA ASN A 144 4.76 -16.42 2.18
C ASN A 144 3.58 -16.70 3.13
N GLY A 145 2.54 -17.39 2.64
CA GLY A 145 1.34 -17.65 3.43
C GLY A 145 0.34 -18.54 2.69
N LYS A 146 -0.68 -18.96 3.42
CA LYS A 146 -1.78 -19.79 2.89
C LYS A 146 -2.68 -18.98 1.94
N PRO A 147 -3.26 -19.61 0.91
CA PRO A 147 -4.24 -18.94 0.05
C PRO A 147 -5.50 -18.58 0.85
N ALA A 148 -6.05 -17.38 0.61
CA ALA A 148 -7.30 -16.90 1.15
C ALA A 148 -8.36 -16.64 0.06
N THR A 149 -9.59 -16.33 0.49
CA THR A 149 -10.77 -16.19 -0.38
C THR A 149 -10.63 -15.10 -1.45
N HIS A 150 -9.86 -14.04 -1.19
CA HIS A 150 -9.61 -12.97 -2.16
C HIS A 150 -8.86 -13.46 -3.41
N HIS A 151 -8.11 -14.57 -3.32
CA HIS A 151 -7.46 -15.18 -4.49
C HIS A 151 -8.43 -15.89 -5.45
N ILE A 152 -9.61 -16.29 -4.97
CA ILE A 152 -10.59 -17.06 -5.76
C ILE A 152 -11.07 -16.24 -6.95
N LEU A 153 -11.46 -14.98 -6.72
CA LEU A 153 -12.06 -14.14 -7.76
C LEU A 153 -11.07 -13.90 -8.91
N ALA A 154 -9.84 -13.50 -8.58
CA ALA A 154 -8.80 -13.27 -9.58
C ALA A 154 -8.54 -14.54 -10.42
N ARG A 155 -8.46 -15.70 -9.78
CA ARG A 155 -8.20 -16.98 -10.45
C ARG A 155 -9.39 -17.49 -11.26
N ALA A 156 -10.62 -17.23 -10.83
CA ALA A 156 -11.82 -17.57 -11.61
C ALA A 156 -11.83 -16.84 -12.95
N PHE A 157 -11.51 -15.53 -12.98
CA PHE A 157 -11.36 -14.79 -14.25
C PHE A 157 -10.19 -15.33 -15.09
N LYS A 158 -9.05 -15.56 -14.45
CA LYS A 158 -7.85 -16.10 -15.11
C LYS A 158 -8.02 -17.53 -15.62
N ASP A 159 -9.04 -18.29 -15.19
CA ASP A 159 -9.37 -19.61 -15.74
C ASP A 159 -10.44 -19.55 -16.84
N LEU A 160 -11.47 -18.72 -16.63
CA LEU A 160 -12.62 -18.57 -17.52
C LEU A 160 -12.19 -18.17 -18.95
N PHE A 161 -11.39 -17.12 -19.10
CA PHE A 161 -11.02 -16.62 -20.42
C PHE A 161 -10.07 -17.57 -21.16
N PRO A 162 -9.02 -18.15 -20.54
CA PRO A 162 -8.23 -19.17 -21.20
C PRO A 162 -9.03 -20.38 -21.64
N ARG A 163 -9.98 -20.89 -20.83
CA ARG A 163 -10.89 -21.97 -21.26
C ARG A 163 -11.72 -21.57 -22.48
N TYR A 164 -12.34 -20.40 -22.44
CA TYR A 164 -13.10 -19.86 -23.56
C TYR A 164 -12.24 -19.76 -24.83
N LYS A 165 -11.01 -19.25 -24.74
CA LYS A 165 -10.09 -19.15 -25.89
C LYS A 165 -9.68 -20.52 -26.43
N THR A 166 -9.41 -21.49 -25.56
CA THR A 166 -9.15 -22.89 -25.98
C THR A 166 -10.36 -23.49 -26.73
N MET A 167 -11.58 -23.22 -26.26
CA MET A 167 -12.82 -23.64 -26.94
C MET A 167 -13.03 -22.93 -28.29
N LYS A 168 -12.58 -21.68 -28.43
CA LYS A 168 -12.58 -20.94 -29.70
C LYS A 168 -11.44 -21.34 -30.66
N GLY A 169 -10.62 -22.33 -30.29
CA GLY A 169 -9.61 -22.92 -31.16
C GLY A 169 -8.19 -22.38 -31.00
N PHE A 170 -7.93 -21.55 -29.99
CA PHE A 170 -6.59 -21.02 -29.72
C PHE A 170 -5.73 -22.01 -28.93
N TYR A 171 -4.41 -21.94 -29.13
CA TYR A 171 -3.42 -22.54 -28.25
C TYR A 171 -3.16 -21.60 -27.07
N VAL A 172 -3.51 -22.02 -25.86
CA VAL A 172 -3.42 -21.18 -24.65
C VAL A 172 -2.57 -21.90 -23.61
N GLU A 173 -1.26 -21.69 -23.68
CA GLU A 173 -0.32 -22.18 -22.66
C GLU A 173 -0.51 -21.40 -21.35
N ARG A 174 -0.49 -22.10 -20.21
CA ARG A 174 -0.75 -21.52 -18.90
C ARG A 174 0.22 -22.12 -17.91
N LYS A 175 1.21 -21.33 -17.49
CA LYS A 175 2.21 -21.74 -16.51
C LYS A 175 1.92 -21.05 -15.18
N ALA A 176 2.10 -21.78 -14.09
CA ALA A 176 2.15 -21.18 -12.77
C ALA A 176 3.47 -20.42 -12.58
N GLY A 177 3.47 -19.52 -11.61
CA GLY A 177 4.65 -18.79 -11.18
C GLY A 177 4.66 -18.62 -9.67
N TRP A 178 5.84 -18.49 -9.09
CA TRP A 178 5.99 -18.22 -7.66
C TRP A 178 6.94 -17.05 -7.45
N ASP A 179 6.45 -16.07 -6.70
CA ASP A 179 7.27 -14.97 -6.20
C ASP A 179 7.81 -15.35 -4.82
N THR A 180 9.13 -15.37 -4.71
CA THR A 180 9.85 -16.08 -3.65
C THR A 180 10.93 -15.23 -2.98
N HIS A 181 11.03 -13.95 -3.34
CA HIS A 181 12.02 -13.03 -2.79
C HIS A 181 11.36 -11.87 -2.06
N GLY A 182 12.20 -11.11 -1.36
CA GLY A 182 11.83 -9.84 -0.79
C GLY A 182 11.17 -9.93 0.59
N LEU A 183 10.91 -8.75 1.14
CA LEU A 183 10.50 -8.56 2.51
C LEU A 183 9.26 -9.34 2.97
N PRO A 184 8.22 -9.62 2.15
CA PRO A 184 7.09 -10.41 2.62
C PRO A 184 7.47 -11.83 3.07
N VAL A 185 8.50 -12.44 2.47
CA VAL A 185 9.05 -13.74 2.88
C VAL A 185 9.95 -13.56 4.11
N GLU A 186 10.83 -12.56 4.08
CA GLU A 186 11.79 -12.30 5.17
C GLU A 186 11.08 -12.01 6.50
N ILE A 187 10.04 -11.17 6.50
CA ILE A 187 9.26 -10.81 7.70
C ILE A 187 8.50 -12.00 8.27
N GLU A 188 8.10 -12.96 7.42
CA GLU A 188 7.47 -14.20 7.87
C GLU A 188 8.46 -15.05 8.69
N ILE A 189 9.69 -15.16 8.18
CA ILE A 189 10.79 -15.84 8.89
C ILE A 189 11.18 -15.09 10.16
N GLU A 190 11.29 -13.76 10.12
CA GLU A 190 11.55 -12.94 11.32
C GLU A 190 10.52 -13.23 12.41
N LYS A 191 9.22 -13.27 12.06
CA LYS A 191 8.14 -13.60 13.00
C LYS A 191 8.25 -15.02 13.55
N LYS A 192 8.60 -16.01 12.72
CA LYS A 192 8.82 -17.39 13.15
C LYS A 192 10.00 -17.51 14.12
N LEU A 193 11.06 -16.74 13.88
CA LEU A 193 12.28 -16.73 14.70
C LEU A 193 12.15 -15.82 15.94
N GLY A 194 11.15 -14.94 15.99
CA GLY A 194 11.00 -13.98 17.07
C GLY A 194 12.05 -12.86 17.05
N ILE A 195 12.67 -12.61 15.90
CA ILE A 195 13.66 -11.55 15.69
C ILE A 195 13.03 -10.36 14.96
N SER A 196 13.73 -9.23 14.93
CA SER A 196 13.28 -8.07 14.15
C SER A 196 14.46 -7.34 13.53
N GLY A 197 14.39 -7.15 12.22
CA GLY A 197 15.26 -6.25 11.49
C GLY A 197 16.64 -6.82 11.19
N LYS A 198 17.36 -6.04 10.39
CA LYS A 198 18.64 -6.42 9.79
C LYS A 198 19.71 -6.80 10.81
N PHE A 199 19.80 -6.07 11.93
CA PHE A 199 20.85 -6.29 12.92
C PHE A 199 20.78 -7.69 13.54
N ALA A 200 19.59 -8.15 13.93
CA ALA A 200 19.40 -9.50 14.48
C ALA A 200 19.69 -10.59 13.43
N ILE A 201 19.29 -10.36 12.16
CA ILE A 201 19.60 -11.28 11.06
C ILE A 201 21.13 -11.44 10.90
N GLU A 202 21.87 -10.34 10.89
CA GLU A 202 23.32 -10.36 10.67
C GLU A 202 24.10 -10.90 11.87
N THR A 203 23.67 -10.58 13.10
CA THR A 203 24.45 -10.86 14.32
C THR A 203 24.04 -12.14 15.04
N GLU A 204 22.74 -12.51 15.03
CA GLU A 204 22.21 -13.66 15.79
C GLU A 204 22.02 -14.90 14.92
N ILE A 205 21.63 -14.74 13.65
CA ILE A 205 21.28 -15.86 12.75
C ILE A 205 22.36 -16.13 11.70
N GLY A 206 22.88 -15.06 11.08
CA GLY A 206 23.75 -15.11 9.90
C GLY A 206 22.97 -15.15 8.58
N ILE A 207 23.47 -14.42 7.58
CA ILE A 207 22.80 -14.20 6.27
C ILE A 207 22.53 -15.53 5.54
N GLU A 208 23.52 -16.42 5.47
CA GLU A 208 23.37 -17.70 4.78
C GLU A 208 22.24 -18.55 5.39
N ARG A 209 22.22 -18.64 6.73
CA ARG A 209 21.20 -19.40 7.43
C ARG A 209 19.82 -18.79 7.25
N PHE A 210 19.70 -17.47 7.33
CA PHE A 210 18.45 -16.76 7.13
C PHE A 210 17.90 -16.95 5.71
N ASN A 211 18.76 -16.84 4.69
CA ASN A 211 18.38 -17.09 3.29
C ASN A 211 17.91 -18.53 3.06
N GLN A 212 18.55 -19.51 3.71
CA GLN A 212 18.10 -20.90 3.64
C GLN A 212 16.72 -21.08 4.27
N LEU A 213 16.45 -20.45 5.43
CA LEU A 213 15.13 -20.50 6.06
C LEU A 213 14.05 -19.86 5.19
N CYS A 214 14.34 -18.72 4.55
CA CYS A 214 13.43 -18.09 3.58
C CYS A 214 13.15 -19.01 2.39
N ARG A 215 14.19 -19.69 1.87
CA ARG A 215 14.04 -20.64 0.77
C ARG A 215 13.16 -21.82 1.17
N ASP A 216 13.34 -22.37 2.37
CA ASP A 216 12.58 -23.52 2.86
C ASP A 216 11.08 -23.18 3.08
N SER A 217 10.77 -21.99 3.62
CA SER A 217 9.37 -21.58 3.86
C SER A 217 8.56 -21.41 2.59
N VAL A 218 9.20 -20.91 1.52
CA VAL A 218 8.55 -20.77 0.20
C VAL A 218 8.03 -22.13 -0.29
N TYR A 219 8.82 -23.21 -0.17
CA TYR A 219 8.40 -24.55 -0.60
C TYR A 219 7.24 -25.10 0.22
N GLU A 220 7.18 -24.79 1.52
CA GLU A 220 6.09 -25.20 2.40
C GLU A 220 4.74 -24.68 1.89
N TYR A 221 4.65 -23.37 1.62
CA TYR A 221 3.40 -22.74 1.22
C TYR A 221 2.94 -23.12 -0.19
N VAL A 222 3.87 -23.41 -1.12
CA VAL A 222 3.51 -23.77 -2.50
C VAL A 222 2.59 -25.00 -2.56
N SER A 223 2.78 -25.97 -1.66
CA SER A 223 1.91 -27.16 -1.59
C SER A 223 0.44 -26.81 -1.30
N ASP A 224 0.19 -25.93 -0.33
CA ASP A 224 -1.14 -25.41 0.02
C ASP A 224 -1.76 -24.65 -1.17
N TRP A 225 -0.94 -23.87 -1.89
CA TRP A 225 -1.39 -23.12 -3.06
C TRP A 225 -1.77 -24.02 -4.24
N VAL A 226 -1.00 -25.08 -4.52
CA VAL A 226 -1.33 -26.04 -5.57
C VAL A 226 -2.64 -26.74 -5.23
N ALA A 227 -2.80 -27.27 -4.02
CA ALA A 227 -4.03 -27.94 -3.58
C ALA A 227 -5.26 -27.03 -3.67
N PHE A 228 -5.13 -25.76 -3.26
CA PHE A 228 -6.18 -24.75 -3.40
C PHE A 228 -6.55 -24.50 -4.87
N SER A 229 -5.56 -24.41 -5.75
CA SER A 229 -5.77 -24.15 -7.18
C SER A 229 -6.45 -25.33 -7.89
N GLU A 230 -5.97 -26.55 -7.61
CA GLU A 230 -6.55 -27.78 -8.15
C GLU A 230 -8.01 -27.91 -7.72
N ARG A 231 -8.31 -27.62 -6.44
CA ARG A 231 -9.66 -27.72 -5.90
C ARG A 231 -10.64 -26.76 -6.58
N MET A 232 -10.19 -25.60 -7.02
CA MET A 232 -11.01 -24.63 -7.76
C MET A 232 -10.98 -24.82 -9.29
N ALA A 233 -10.39 -25.93 -9.77
CA ALA A 233 -10.25 -26.25 -11.18
C ALA A 233 -9.46 -25.21 -11.99
N PHE A 234 -8.52 -24.48 -11.37
CA PHE A 234 -7.68 -23.54 -12.11
C PHE A 234 -6.58 -24.31 -12.86
N TRP A 235 -6.69 -24.41 -14.19
CA TRP A 235 -5.77 -25.20 -15.00
C TRP A 235 -4.47 -24.43 -15.30
N LEU A 236 -3.41 -24.79 -14.60
CA LEU A 236 -2.03 -24.35 -14.85
C LEU A 236 -1.08 -25.54 -14.91
N ASP A 237 0.04 -25.34 -15.59
CA ASP A 237 1.22 -26.20 -15.50
C ASP A 237 2.01 -25.83 -14.23
N TYR A 238 1.87 -26.66 -13.19
CA TYR A 238 2.60 -26.52 -11.93
C TYR A 238 3.95 -27.23 -11.93
N ASP A 239 4.10 -28.28 -12.76
CA ASP A 239 5.33 -29.07 -12.85
C ASP A 239 6.46 -28.22 -13.46
N ASN A 240 6.11 -27.34 -14.41
CA ASN A 240 7.04 -26.40 -15.04
C ASN A 240 6.78 -24.94 -14.61
N ALA A 241 6.31 -24.75 -13.37
CA ALA A 241 6.15 -23.41 -12.80
C ALA A 241 7.49 -22.66 -12.79
N TYR A 242 7.47 -21.35 -13.07
CA TYR A 242 8.68 -20.54 -12.91
C TYR A 242 8.81 -20.04 -11.47
N TRP A 243 10.04 -19.89 -11.00
CA TRP A 243 10.35 -19.50 -9.62
C TRP A 243 11.37 -18.38 -9.63
N THR A 244 11.08 -17.27 -8.94
CA THR A 244 12.00 -16.12 -8.92
C THR A 244 13.36 -16.42 -8.28
N LEU A 245 13.45 -17.46 -7.42
CA LEU A 245 14.69 -17.92 -6.78
C LEU A 245 15.59 -18.81 -7.65
N THR A 246 15.17 -19.16 -8.86
CA THR A 246 15.98 -20.00 -9.76
C THR A 246 17.05 -19.18 -10.47
N SER A 247 18.21 -19.80 -10.71
CA SER A 247 19.34 -19.14 -11.34
C SER A 247 19.00 -18.58 -12.72
N ASP A 248 18.26 -19.33 -13.55
CA ASP A 248 17.86 -18.88 -14.90
C ASP A 248 16.97 -17.63 -14.86
N TYR A 249 16.06 -17.56 -13.87
CA TYR A 249 15.22 -16.38 -13.67
C TYR A 249 16.05 -15.18 -13.22
N ILE A 250 16.93 -15.36 -12.23
CA ILE A 250 17.82 -14.30 -11.72
C ILE A 250 18.74 -13.80 -12.84
N GLN A 251 19.29 -14.70 -13.65
CA GLN A 251 20.14 -14.34 -14.79
C GLN A 251 19.37 -13.49 -15.82
N SER A 252 18.10 -13.79 -16.06
CA SER A 252 17.24 -12.99 -16.93
C SER A 252 17.00 -11.58 -16.36
N VAL A 253 16.83 -11.46 -15.04
CA VAL A 253 16.74 -10.15 -14.36
C VAL A 253 18.05 -9.39 -14.46
N TRP A 254 19.20 -10.05 -14.26
CA TRP A 254 20.52 -9.43 -14.43
C TRP A 254 20.76 -8.95 -15.86
N TRP A 255 20.33 -9.72 -16.86
CA TRP A 255 20.36 -9.29 -18.25
C TRP A 255 19.52 -8.01 -18.44
N ALA A 256 18.27 -7.98 -17.94
CA ALA A 256 17.42 -6.80 -18.07
C ALA A 256 18.02 -5.55 -17.39
N LEU A 257 18.59 -5.71 -16.18
CA LEU A 257 19.31 -4.64 -15.49
C LEU A 257 20.56 -4.19 -16.27
N SER A 258 21.29 -5.12 -16.88
CA SER A 258 22.45 -4.80 -17.73
C SER A 258 22.03 -4.02 -18.98
N GLU A 259 20.92 -4.37 -19.63
CA GLU A 259 20.41 -3.60 -20.76
C GLU A 259 19.96 -2.20 -20.35
N MET A 260 19.30 -2.05 -19.20
CA MET A 260 18.94 -0.73 -18.66
C MET A 260 20.17 0.10 -18.28
N TRP A 261 21.20 -0.54 -17.73
CA TRP A 261 22.47 0.10 -17.42
C TRP A 261 23.15 0.65 -18.68
N LYS A 262 23.21 -0.15 -19.76
CA LYS A 262 23.78 0.28 -21.05
C LYS A 262 23.03 1.44 -21.70
N GLN A 263 21.77 1.64 -21.31
CA GLN A 263 20.91 2.73 -21.79
C GLN A 263 20.95 3.96 -20.87
N ASP A 264 21.86 4.02 -19.89
CA ASP A 264 21.97 5.09 -18.89
C ASP A 264 20.65 5.33 -18.10
N LEU A 265 19.82 4.29 -17.98
CA LEU A 265 18.58 4.34 -17.22
C LEU A 265 18.79 4.10 -15.73
N ILE A 266 19.88 3.46 -15.33
CA ILE A 266 20.20 3.17 -13.93
C ILE A 266 21.20 4.20 -13.42
N TYR A 267 20.89 4.85 -12.30
CA TYR A 267 21.80 5.80 -11.65
C TYR A 267 21.71 5.71 -10.14
N LYS A 268 22.82 6.05 -9.46
CA LYS A 268 22.85 6.21 -8.02
C LYS A 268 22.44 7.65 -7.70
N GLY A 269 21.46 7.83 -6.82
CA GLY A 269 20.99 9.13 -6.38
C GLY A 269 21.00 9.23 -4.86
N PHE A 270 21.37 10.39 -4.34
CA PHE A 270 21.10 10.77 -2.96
C PHE A 270 19.76 11.50 -2.92
N ARG A 271 18.70 10.81 -2.49
CA ARG A 271 17.33 11.35 -2.50
C ARG A 271 16.62 11.01 -1.20
N VAL A 272 15.66 11.86 -0.85
CA VAL A 272 14.69 11.56 0.20
C VAL A 272 13.69 10.55 -0.34
N ALA A 273 13.55 9.43 0.36
CA ALA A 273 12.58 8.38 0.08
C ALA A 273 11.81 8.02 1.35
N PRO A 274 10.57 7.50 1.23
CA PRO A 274 9.91 6.85 2.36
C PRO A 274 10.76 5.68 2.85
N TYR A 275 11.03 5.64 4.14
CA TYR A 275 11.98 4.73 4.75
C TYR A 275 11.37 4.10 6.00
N CYS A 276 11.53 2.78 6.12
CA CYS A 276 11.08 2.05 7.29
C CYS A 276 12.28 1.84 8.24
N PRO A 277 12.34 2.51 9.40
CA PRO A 277 13.46 2.36 10.34
C PRO A 277 13.57 0.94 10.89
N ARG A 278 12.42 0.26 11.07
CA ARG A 278 12.38 -1.14 11.52
C ARG A 278 12.93 -2.12 10.49
N CYS A 279 12.53 -1.99 9.22
CA CYS A 279 12.98 -2.87 8.14
C CYS A 279 14.33 -2.43 7.56
N SER A 280 14.80 -1.25 7.95
CA SER A 280 16.04 -0.61 7.52
C SER A 280 16.20 -0.53 6.00
N THR A 281 15.13 -0.14 5.29
CA THR A 281 15.12 -0.07 3.83
C THR A 281 14.13 0.98 3.30
N PRO A 282 14.44 1.65 2.17
CA PRO A 282 13.49 2.52 1.48
C PRO A 282 12.33 1.75 0.85
N LEU A 283 11.22 2.44 0.63
CA LEU A 283 10.02 1.93 -0.04
C LEU A 283 9.81 2.68 -1.37
N SER A 284 9.31 1.95 -2.37
CA SER A 284 8.80 2.53 -3.62
C SER A 284 7.45 3.23 -3.43
N SER A 285 7.05 4.06 -4.39
CA SER A 285 5.74 4.72 -4.40
C SER A 285 4.57 3.73 -4.34
N HIS A 286 4.67 2.59 -5.01
CA HIS A 286 3.64 1.54 -5.00
C HIS A 286 3.51 0.85 -3.64
N GLU A 287 4.61 0.70 -2.90
CA GLU A 287 4.61 0.16 -1.54
C GLU A 287 4.08 1.18 -0.54
N LEU A 288 4.41 2.46 -0.73
CA LEU A 288 3.90 3.58 0.08
C LEU A 288 2.38 3.68 0.00
N ALA A 289 1.82 3.61 -1.21
CA ALA A 289 0.38 3.75 -1.47
C ALA A 289 -0.48 2.70 -0.74
N GLN A 290 0.08 1.54 -0.39
CA GLN A 290 -0.61 0.46 0.32
C GLN A 290 -0.65 0.65 1.84
N GLY A 291 0.10 1.62 2.37
CA GLY A 291 0.37 1.76 3.80
C GLY A 291 -0.29 2.94 4.49
N TYR A 292 -1.07 3.76 3.77
CA TYR A 292 -1.71 4.93 4.35
C TYR A 292 -2.78 4.57 5.37
N LYS A 293 -2.83 5.35 6.45
CA LYS A 293 -3.90 5.30 7.45
C LYS A 293 -4.45 6.71 7.62
N ASP A 294 -5.78 6.80 7.65
CA ASP A 294 -6.48 8.07 7.88
C ASP A 294 -6.63 8.36 9.37
N ASN A 295 -6.85 9.65 9.69
CA ASN A 295 -7.09 10.15 11.05
C ASN A 295 -5.98 9.79 12.04
N VAL A 296 -4.73 9.81 11.57
CA VAL A 296 -3.56 9.59 12.42
C VAL A 296 -3.32 10.87 13.22
N PRO A 297 -3.31 10.82 14.57
CA PRO A 297 -3.01 11.98 15.38
C PRO A 297 -1.51 12.25 15.35
N ASP A 298 -1.15 13.43 14.86
CA ASP A 298 0.22 13.96 14.95
C ASP A 298 0.22 15.32 15.65
N PRO A 299 1.34 15.71 16.28
CA PRO A 299 1.52 17.06 16.78
C PRO A 299 1.33 18.08 15.65
N SER A 300 0.75 19.24 15.95
CA SER A 300 0.70 20.39 15.06
C SER A 300 1.28 21.57 15.83
N VAL A 301 2.51 21.95 15.50
CA VAL A 301 3.25 22.92 16.32
C VAL A 301 3.67 24.12 15.50
N PHE A 302 3.58 25.26 16.15
CA PHE A 302 3.92 26.55 15.58
C PHE A 302 5.11 27.09 16.36
N VAL A 303 6.22 27.33 15.68
CA VAL A 303 7.52 27.58 16.30
C VAL A 303 8.04 28.94 15.89
N ARG A 304 8.55 29.68 16.87
CA ARG A 304 9.18 30.99 16.73
C ARG A 304 10.65 30.82 16.38
N PHE A 305 11.04 31.37 15.23
CA PHE A 305 12.43 31.53 14.81
C PHE A 305 12.83 33.00 14.97
N ARG A 306 13.53 33.33 16.05
CA ARG A 306 13.92 34.71 16.37
C ARG A 306 14.92 35.23 15.36
N LEU A 307 14.71 36.43 14.83
CA LEU A 307 15.66 37.08 13.93
C LEU A 307 16.90 37.51 14.71
N LYS A 308 18.09 37.27 14.14
CA LYS A 308 19.37 37.55 14.82
C LYS A 308 19.62 39.03 15.04
N ASN A 309 19.21 39.86 14.06
CA ASN A 309 19.41 41.31 14.09
C ASN A 309 18.18 42.07 14.63
N ASP A 310 17.08 41.38 14.92
CA ASP A 310 15.88 41.94 15.54
C ASP A 310 15.28 40.91 16.52
N PRO A 311 15.86 40.77 17.72
CA PRO A 311 15.51 39.70 18.65
C PRO A 311 14.07 39.75 19.17
N ASN A 312 13.38 40.89 19.02
CA ASN A 312 11.97 41.02 19.38
C ASN A 312 11.04 40.47 18.29
N THR A 313 11.58 40.13 17.13
CA THR A 313 10.83 39.63 15.98
C THR A 313 11.13 38.17 15.73
N SER A 314 10.07 37.37 15.59
CA SER A 314 10.16 35.97 15.22
C SER A 314 9.42 35.68 13.92
N VAL A 315 10.01 34.85 13.08
CA VAL A 315 9.32 34.23 11.95
C VAL A 315 8.62 32.98 12.45
N LEU A 316 7.33 32.87 12.14
CA LEU A 316 6.48 31.79 12.64
C LEU A 316 6.41 30.69 11.58
N ALA A 317 6.94 29.51 11.88
CA ALA A 317 6.84 28.34 11.01
C ALA A 317 5.97 27.26 11.64
N TRP A 318 5.35 26.43 10.81
CA TRP A 318 4.52 25.31 11.24
C TRP A 318 5.10 23.97 10.83
N THR A 319 4.95 22.96 11.67
CA THR A 319 5.30 21.58 11.32
C THR A 319 4.41 20.57 12.06
N THR A 320 4.18 19.44 11.41
CA THR A 320 3.56 18.26 12.03
C THR A 320 4.59 17.23 12.53
N THR A 321 5.88 17.51 12.32
CA THR A 321 6.99 16.60 12.63
C THR A 321 8.04 17.29 13.51
N PRO A 322 7.77 17.56 14.80
CA PRO A 322 8.73 18.21 15.70
C PRO A 322 10.14 17.59 15.69
N TRP A 323 10.24 16.27 15.53
CA TRP A 323 11.51 15.53 15.40
C TRP A 323 12.42 15.97 14.25
N THR A 324 11.91 16.68 13.24
CA THR A 324 12.74 17.23 12.14
C THR A 324 13.36 18.58 12.49
N LEU A 325 12.90 19.28 13.55
CA LEU A 325 13.39 20.59 13.98
C LEU A 325 14.88 20.60 14.40
N PRO A 326 15.41 19.56 15.09
CA PRO A 326 16.86 19.42 15.29
C PRO A 326 17.69 19.41 13.99
N GLY A 327 17.07 18.98 12.88
CA GLY A 327 17.65 18.96 11.53
C GLY A 327 17.52 20.28 10.76
N ASN A 328 16.97 21.33 11.37
CA ASN A 328 16.68 22.57 10.66
C ASN A 328 17.95 23.31 10.20
N VAL A 329 17.95 23.73 8.94
CA VAL A 329 19.06 24.48 8.32
C VAL A 329 18.64 25.76 7.61
N ALA A 330 17.35 25.95 7.31
CA ALA A 330 16.82 27.18 6.71
C ALA A 330 15.32 27.37 7.02
N LEU A 331 14.80 28.54 6.66
CA LEU A 331 13.36 28.78 6.52
C LEU A 331 13.07 29.12 5.06
N ALA A 332 12.03 28.53 4.50
CA ALA A 332 11.60 28.77 3.12
C ALA A 332 10.35 29.67 3.08
N VAL A 333 10.40 30.67 2.21
CA VAL A 333 9.30 31.60 1.90
C VAL A 333 9.14 31.71 0.39
N ASP A 334 7.93 32.00 -0.08
CA ASP A 334 7.71 32.31 -1.50
C ASP A 334 7.89 33.82 -1.73
N ASN A 335 8.55 34.21 -2.83
CA ASN A 335 8.84 35.61 -3.13
C ASN A 335 7.58 36.46 -3.35
N ASP A 336 6.54 35.87 -3.94
CA ASP A 336 5.32 36.55 -4.38
C ASP A 336 4.25 36.58 -3.30
N ILE A 337 4.32 35.69 -2.30
CA ILE A 337 3.44 35.72 -1.12
C ILE A 337 3.64 37.03 -0.34
N THR A 338 2.53 37.61 0.10
CA THR A 338 2.52 38.76 1.01
C THR A 338 2.59 38.28 2.46
N TYR A 339 3.58 38.77 3.19
CA TYR A 339 3.79 38.54 4.61
C TYR A 339 3.48 39.80 5.41
N VAL A 340 3.11 39.60 6.67
CA VAL A 340 2.80 40.66 7.60
C VAL A 340 3.60 40.48 8.89
N LYS A 341 4.12 41.59 9.38
CA LYS A 341 4.70 41.71 10.70
C LYS A 341 3.65 42.31 11.61
N VAL A 342 3.29 41.58 12.67
CA VAL A 342 2.28 42.01 13.65
C VAL A 342 2.92 42.15 15.03
N GLN A 343 2.43 43.10 15.82
CA GLN A 343 2.76 43.23 17.23
C GLN A 343 1.69 42.49 18.04
N GLN A 344 2.13 41.55 18.88
CA GLN A 344 1.27 40.79 19.77
C GLN A 344 1.88 40.75 21.17
N GLY A 345 1.23 41.44 22.12
CA GLY A 345 1.83 41.69 23.43
C GLY A 345 3.16 42.42 23.27
N ASP A 346 4.23 41.86 23.85
CA ASP A 346 5.57 42.44 23.79
C ASP A 346 6.41 41.97 22.59
N GLU A 347 5.96 40.96 21.82
CA GLU A 347 6.69 40.39 20.69
C GLU A 347 6.15 40.79 19.31
N GLN A 348 7.00 40.63 18.29
CA GLN A 348 6.63 40.81 16.90
C GLN A 348 6.71 39.48 16.14
N LEU A 349 5.69 39.18 15.34
CA LEU A 349 5.57 37.92 14.62
C LEU A 349 5.43 38.17 13.12
N ILE A 350 6.16 37.40 12.31
CA ILE A 350 6.05 37.40 10.85
C ILE A 350 5.31 36.13 10.41
N VAL A 351 4.23 36.31 9.66
CA VAL A 351 3.35 35.26 9.11
C VAL A 351 2.83 35.69 7.74
N ALA A 352 2.44 34.74 6.88
CA ALA A 352 1.75 35.11 5.63
C ALA A 352 0.41 35.80 5.95
N GLU A 353 0.06 36.84 5.19
CA GLU A 353 -1.17 37.62 5.39
C GLU A 353 -2.41 36.72 5.35
N ALA A 354 -2.45 35.77 4.41
CA ALA A 354 -3.52 34.79 4.27
C ALA A 354 -3.62 33.80 5.46
N ARG A 355 -2.62 33.76 6.35
CA ARG A 355 -2.52 32.87 7.51
C ARG A 355 -2.63 33.61 8.85
N LEU A 356 -3.07 34.86 8.86
CA LEU A 356 -3.32 35.63 10.09
C LEU A 356 -4.26 34.92 11.09
N SER A 357 -5.15 34.04 10.62
CA SER A 357 -6.05 33.24 11.45
C SER A 357 -5.35 32.22 12.35
N VAL A 358 -4.05 31.98 12.15
CA VAL A 358 -3.23 31.12 13.02
C VAL A 358 -2.98 31.76 14.38
N LEU A 359 -2.95 33.10 14.42
CA LEU A 359 -2.60 33.86 15.61
C LEU A 359 -3.76 33.87 16.61
N ASP A 360 -3.45 33.62 17.87
CA ASP A 360 -4.41 33.63 18.96
C ASP A 360 -4.47 35.03 19.60
N GLY A 361 -5.67 35.57 19.82
CA GLY A 361 -5.87 36.84 20.54
C GLY A 361 -5.68 38.10 19.69
N GLU A 362 -5.56 39.25 20.36
CA GLU A 362 -5.44 40.55 19.70
C GLU A 362 -4.02 40.78 19.18
N TYR A 363 -3.91 41.43 18.03
CA TYR A 363 -2.66 41.86 17.43
C TYR A 363 -2.87 43.18 16.68
N THR A 364 -1.78 43.89 16.43
CA THR A 364 -1.79 45.11 15.60
C THR A 364 -0.84 44.93 14.42
N LEU A 365 -1.29 45.26 13.21
CA LEU A 365 -0.45 45.21 12.02
C LEU A 365 0.63 46.30 12.10
N VAL A 366 1.89 45.90 11.98
CA VAL A 366 3.04 46.82 12.02
C VAL A 366 3.53 47.12 10.62
N GLN A 367 3.68 46.09 9.79
CA GLN A 367 4.25 46.21 8.45
C GLN A 367 3.74 45.08 7.55
N THR A 368 3.58 45.39 6.26
CA THR A 368 3.34 44.41 5.19
C THR A 368 4.58 44.37 4.30
N MET A 369 4.97 43.18 3.84
CA MET A 369 6.17 42.93 3.04
C MET A 369 5.97 41.77 2.07
N LYS A 370 6.72 41.76 0.98
CA LYS A 370 6.83 40.59 0.10
C LYS A 370 7.82 39.57 0.67
N GLY A 371 7.64 38.30 0.34
CA GLY A 371 8.58 37.25 0.78
C GLY A 371 10.00 37.52 0.30
N SER A 372 10.17 38.15 -0.87
CA SER A 372 11.47 38.58 -1.38
C SER A 372 12.23 39.54 -0.45
N GLU A 373 11.52 40.28 0.41
CA GLU A 373 12.13 41.17 1.40
C GLU A 373 12.61 40.43 2.66
N LEU A 374 12.13 39.20 2.89
CA LEU A 374 12.55 38.33 3.98
C LEU A 374 13.80 37.51 3.64
N VAL A 375 14.02 37.24 2.35
CA VAL A 375 15.13 36.40 1.87
C VAL A 375 16.47 36.99 2.32
N GLY A 376 17.32 36.12 2.88
CA GLY A 376 18.65 36.47 3.37
C GLY A 376 18.70 36.90 4.84
N LEU A 377 17.56 37.13 5.51
CA LEU A 377 17.53 37.41 6.94
C LEU A 377 18.03 36.20 7.75
N ASP A 378 18.95 36.46 8.68
CA ASP A 378 19.48 35.44 9.57
C ASP A 378 18.59 35.28 10.82
N TYR A 379 18.40 34.04 11.27
CA TYR A 379 17.66 33.71 12.47
C TYR A 379 18.51 32.89 13.45
N GLU A 380 18.12 32.90 14.73
CA GLU A 380 18.74 32.07 15.75
C GLU A 380 18.24 30.62 15.64
N PRO A 381 19.12 29.62 15.50
CA PRO A 381 18.67 28.25 15.39
C PRO A 381 18.00 27.72 16.65
N LEU A 382 16.99 26.88 16.44
CA LEU A 382 16.35 26.15 17.53
C LEU A 382 17.31 25.15 18.19
N PHE A 383 18.14 24.50 17.37
CA PHE A 383 19.14 23.50 17.75
C PHE A 383 20.35 23.59 16.82
N PRO A 384 21.60 23.47 17.32
CA PRO A 384 22.81 23.65 16.52
C PRO A 384 23.36 22.35 15.89
N TYR A 385 22.58 21.28 15.75
CA TYR A 385 23.14 19.95 15.44
C TYR A 385 23.37 19.67 13.94
N SER A 386 22.60 20.28 13.02
CA SER A 386 22.57 19.86 11.60
C SER A 386 23.51 20.62 10.66
N ILE A 387 24.41 21.47 11.18
CA ILE A 387 25.37 22.22 10.34
C ILE A 387 26.78 21.63 10.45
N PRO A 388 27.45 21.29 9.35
CA PRO A 388 28.88 20.98 9.33
C PRO A 388 29.76 22.23 9.52
N GLU A 389 31.06 22.02 9.71
CA GLU A 389 32.04 23.07 10.05
C GLU A 389 32.19 24.21 9.03
N GLN A 390 31.67 24.04 7.80
CA GLN A 390 31.81 24.99 6.70
C GLN A 390 30.47 25.26 6.02
N GLY A 391 30.25 26.52 5.62
CA GLY A 391 29.07 26.99 4.90
C GLY A 391 28.17 27.92 5.73
N LYS A 392 27.15 28.49 5.08
CA LYS A 392 26.14 29.35 5.72
C LYS A 392 24.83 28.58 5.82
N ALA A 393 24.20 28.62 6.99
CA ALA A 393 22.87 28.08 7.28
C ALA A 393 22.13 29.03 8.25
N HIS A 394 20.89 28.69 8.59
CA HIS A 394 19.99 29.44 9.47
C HIS A 394 19.66 30.85 8.96
N TYR A 395 19.29 30.92 7.68
CA TYR A 395 18.76 32.12 7.05
C TYR A 395 17.52 31.78 6.21
N ILE A 396 16.75 32.80 5.89
CA ILE A 396 15.54 32.67 5.07
C ILE A 396 15.92 32.58 3.58
N VAL A 397 15.32 31.64 2.85
CA VAL A 397 15.52 31.43 1.42
C VAL A 397 14.19 31.47 0.66
N ASP A 398 14.27 31.86 -0.61
CA ASP A 398 13.17 31.75 -1.54
C ASP A 398 12.93 30.30 -1.96
N ALA A 399 11.67 29.90 -2.04
CA ALA A 399 11.21 28.60 -2.50
C ALA A 399 9.83 28.71 -3.17
N ASP A 400 9.62 27.92 -4.22
CA ASP A 400 8.42 27.92 -5.06
C ASP A 400 7.33 26.92 -4.62
N PHE A 401 7.62 26.11 -3.60
CA PHE A 401 6.70 25.09 -3.08
C PHE A 401 5.93 25.54 -1.82
N VAL A 402 6.18 26.75 -1.33
CA VAL A 402 5.54 27.27 -0.12
C VAL A 402 4.08 27.63 -0.42
N SER A 403 3.16 27.11 0.39
CA SER A 403 1.72 27.33 0.24
C SER A 403 1.14 28.15 1.40
N THR A 404 0.03 28.85 1.15
CA THR A 404 -0.80 29.52 2.16
C THR A 404 -2.10 28.79 2.48
N GLU A 405 -2.27 27.55 2.04
CA GLU A 405 -3.46 26.74 2.36
C GLU A 405 -3.42 26.26 3.82
N GLU A 406 -2.23 25.88 4.30
CA GLU A 406 -1.99 25.36 5.65
C GLU A 406 -0.78 26.03 6.31
N GLY A 407 -0.60 25.78 7.61
CA GLY A 407 0.52 26.32 8.38
C GLY A 407 0.51 27.85 8.45
N THR A 408 1.68 28.47 8.25
CA THR A 408 1.93 29.91 8.43
C THR A 408 2.35 30.63 7.15
N GLY A 409 2.49 29.89 6.04
CA GLY A 409 3.17 30.36 4.84
C GLY A 409 4.70 30.47 4.99
N VAL A 410 5.28 29.87 6.03
CA VAL A 410 6.73 29.70 6.19
C VAL A 410 7.00 28.23 6.48
N VAL A 411 7.89 27.62 5.69
CA VAL A 411 8.26 26.22 5.86
C VAL A 411 9.60 26.14 6.55
N HIS A 412 9.67 25.40 7.66
CA HIS A 412 10.95 25.04 8.25
C HIS A 412 11.63 23.99 7.36
N THR A 413 12.88 24.19 7.01
CA THR A 413 13.59 23.31 6.07
C THR A 413 14.55 22.39 6.83
N SER A 414 14.36 21.08 6.65
CA SER A 414 15.18 19.98 7.18
C SER A 414 15.60 19.07 6.04
N ALA A 415 16.72 19.42 5.39
CA ALA A 415 17.13 18.90 4.08
C ALA A 415 17.04 17.38 3.94
N LEU A 416 17.37 16.62 4.99
CA LEU A 416 17.50 15.18 4.91
C LEU A 416 16.20 14.41 5.17
N TYR A 417 15.09 15.11 5.41
CA TYR A 417 13.79 14.52 5.73
C TYR A 417 12.64 15.07 4.89
N GLY A 418 12.91 15.96 3.92
CA GLY A 418 11.93 16.50 2.97
C GLY A 418 12.47 16.49 1.54
N VAL A 419 11.64 16.08 0.57
CA VAL A 419 12.05 16.00 -0.85
C VAL A 419 12.38 17.37 -1.41
N ASP A 420 11.48 18.34 -1.21
CA ASP A 420 11.68 19.72 -1.66
C ASP A 420 12.75 20.43 -0.82
N ASP A 421 12.85 20.13 0.47
CA ASP A 421 13.90 20.61 1.36
C ASP A 421 15.30 20.22 0.89
N LEU A 422 15.50 18.94 0.51
CA LEU A 422 16.78 18.46 -0.02
C LEU A 422 17.16 19.21 -1.29
N ARG A 423 16.20 19.33 -2.22
CA ARG A 423 16.39 20.02 -3.51
C ARG A 423 16.80 21.47 -3.26
N LEU A 424 16.03 22.19 -2.44
CA LEU A 424 16.28 23.59 -2.10
C LEU A 424 17.66 23.77 -1.46
N CYS A 425 18.03 22.96 -0.48
CA CYS A 425 19.32 23.07 0.17
C CYS A 425 20.48 22.76 -0.78
N GLN A 426 20.33 21.78 -1.68
CA GLN A 426 21.33 21.49 -2.71
C GLN A 426 21.49 22.66 -3.70
N GLU A 427 20.39 23.23 -4.18
CA GLU A 427 20.38 24.37 -5.11
C GLU A 427 21.00 25.63 -4.49
N LYS A 428 20.70 25.91 -3.22
CA LYS A 428 21.21 27.09 -2.49
C LYS A 428 22.59 26.85 -1.87
N GLY A 429 23.15 25.64 -1.98
CA GLY A 429 24.43 25.27 -1.36
C GLY A 429 24.42 25.33 0.17
N ILE A 430 23.26 25.09 0.80
CA ILE A 430 23.10 25.09 2.25
C ILE A 430 23.61 23.75 2.77
N PRO A 431 24.53 23.76 3.74
CA PRO A 431 25.08 22.53 4.27
C PRO A 431 24.10 21.86 5.26
N PHE A 432 24.12 20.53 5.32
CA PHE A 432 23.21 19.73 6.15
C PHE A 432 23.87 18.43 6.63
N ALA A 433 23.39 17.90 7.76
CA ALA A 433 23.84 16.63 8.35
C ALA A 433 22.70 15.85 9.02
N HIS A 434 22.75 14.52 8.92
CA HIS A 434 21.70 13.62 9.43
C HIS A 434 21.66 13.65 10.95
N THR A 435 20.60 14.14 11.56
CA THR A 435 20.37 14.08 13.01
C THR A 435 19.82 12.74 13.50
N VAL A 436 19.27 11.91 12.61
CA VAL A 436 18.63 10.64 12.90
C VAL A 436 19.38 9.55 12.13
N GLY A 437 19.58 8.39 12.76
CA GLY A 437 20.20 7.22 12.14
C GLY A 437 19.21 6.37 11.34
N LEU A 438 19.73 5.32 10.69
CA LEU A 438 18.95 4.37 9.89
C LEU A 438 17.98 3.51 10.72
N ASP A 439 18.11 3.48 12.03
CA ASP A 439 17.19 2.80 12.95
C ASP A 439 16.05 3.72 13.43
N GLY A 440 16.00 4.97 12.95
CA GLY A 440 15.00 5.94 13.36
C GLY A 440 15.26 6.55 14.74
N THR A 441 16.47 6.42 15.29
CA THR A 441 16.86 7.06 16.55
C THR A 441 17.79 8.24 16.32
N PHE A 442 17.76 9.23 17.20
CA PHE A 442 18.67 10.38 17.12
C PHE A 442 20.13 9.96 17.35
N LEU A 443 21.04 10.51 16.55
CA LEU A 443 22.47 10.20 16.63
C LEU A 443 23.10 10.73 17.93
N PRO A 444 24.23 10.17 18.38
CA PRO A 444 24.86 10.51 19.66
C PRO A 444 25.18 12.00 19.87
N TYR A 445 25.45 12.73 18.78
CA TYR A 445 25.77 14.16 18.84
C TYR A 445 24.53 15.06 18.96
N VAL A 446 23.31 14.52 18.86
CA VAL A 446 22.05 15.25 19.07
C VAL A 446 21.66 15.25 20.55
N GLU A 447 22.68 15.47 21.39
CA GLU A 447 22.72 15.51 22.86
C GLU A 447 21.40 15.18 23.56
N LYS A 448 20.49 16.16 23.67
CA LYS A 448 19.23 16.09 24.42
C LYS A 448 18.31 14.95 24.02
N PHE A 449 18.37 14.50 22.77
CA PHE A 449 17.46 13.51 22.20
C PHE A 449 18.18 12.23 21.78
N ALA A 450 19.50 12.14 21.95
CA ALA A 450 20.33 11.03 21.50
C ALA A 450 19.77 9.65 21.95
N GLY A 451 19.68 8.72 21.01
CA GLY A 451 19.20 7.35 21.23
C GLY A 451 17.67 7.21 21.33
N LEU A 452 16.91 8.30 21.35
CA LEU A 452 15.45 8.23 21.34
C LEU A 452 14.93 8.00 19.93
N HIS A 453 13.90 7.17 19.79
CA HIS A 453 13.18 7.06 18.52
C HIS A 453 12.44 8.37 18.22
N VAL A 454 12.40 8.79 16.96
CA VAL A 454 11.89 10.12 16.55
C VAL A 454 10.50 10.47 17.10
N LYS A 455 9.56 9.52 17.10
CA LYS A 455 8.19 9.73 17.63
C LYS A 455 8.14 9.81 19.16
N GLU A 456 9.11 9.21 19.86
CA GLU A 456 9.23 9.32 21.32
C GLU A 456 9.86 10.66 21.72
N ALA A 457 10.67 11.24 20.84
CA ALA A 457 11.29 12.54 21.04
C ALA A 457 10.33 13.71 20.78
N ASP A 458 9.28 13.54 19.97
CA ASP A 458 8.33 14.62 19.63
C ASP A 458 7.81 15.36 20.87
N PRO A 459 7.27 14.71 21.94
CA PRO A 459 6.85 15.41 23.15
C PRO A 459 7.98 16.16 23.87
N LEU A 460 9.19 15.59 23.91
CA LEU A 460 10.34 16.19 24.58
C LEU A 460 10.85 17.43 23.84
N ILE A 461 10.80 17.41 22.52
CA ILE A 461 11.14 18.57 21.68
C ILE A 461 10.13 19.69 21.91
N ILE A 462 8.83 19.36 21.98
CA ILE A 462 7.77 20.33 22.27
C ILE A 462 7.97 20.96 23.65
N ASP A 463 8.24 20.16 24.68
CA ASP A 463 8.49 20.64 26.04
C ASP A 463 9.75 21.52 26.12
N ASP A 464 10.82 21.15 25.42
CA ASP A 464 12.04 21.97 25.34
C ASP A 464 11.74 23.33 24.68
N LEU A 465 11.05 23.36 23.54
CA LEU A 465 10.68 24.60 22.86
C LEU A 465 9.76 25.47 23.72
N LYS A 466 8.82 24.85 24.44
CA LYS A 466 7.93 25.56 25.38
C LYS A 466 8.71 26.18 26.53
N SER A 467 9.64 25.44 27.14
CA SER A 467 10.46 25.93 28.26
C SER A 467 11.35 27.11 27.88
N ARG A 468 11.77 27.19 26.60
CA ARG A 468 12.57 28.29 26.04
C ARG A 468 11.73 29.45 25.49
N GLY A 469 10.40 29.36 25.55
CA GLY A 469 9.49 30.36 24.99
C GLY A 469 9.54 30.45 23.45
N LEU A 470 9.96 29.38 22.78
CA LEU A 470 10.05 29.29 21.31
C LEU A 470 8.81 28.63 20.70
N LEU A 471 8.00 27.93 21.48
CA LEU A 471 6.74 27.35 21.01
C LEU A 471 5.61 28.40 21.07
N TYR A 472 5.02 28.75 19.92
CA TYR A 472 3.87 29.65 19.81
C TYR A 472 2.60 28.97 20.29
N LYS A 473 2.24 27.88 19.63
CA LYS A 473 1.13 27.02 20.02
C LYS A 473 1.40 25.58 19.64
N ALA A 474 0.75 24.66 20.34
CA ALA A 474 0.77 23.24 20.05
C ALA A 474 -0.66 22.69 20.10
N GLU A 475 -1.01 22.00 19.03
CA GLU A 475 -2.30 21.37 18.80
C GLU A 475 -2.06 19.91 18.36
N THR A 476 -3.15 19.18 18.10
CA THR A 476 -3.10 17.87 17.46
C THR A 476 -3.91 17.93 16.18
N ILE A 477 -3.33 17.50 15.08
CA ILE A 477 -4.01 17.39 13.79
C ILE A 477 -4.29 15.92 13.48
N LEU A 478 -5.39 15.67 12.79
CA LEU A 478 -5.72 14.36 12.25
C LEU A 478 -5.52 14.42 10.73
N HIS A 479 -4.58 13.64 10.22
CA HIS A 479 -4.30 13.58 8.79
C HIS A 479 -4.00 12.16 8.33
N THR A 480 -3.83 12.00 7.02
CA THR A 480 -3.47 10.73 6.41
C THR A 480 -1.95 10.58 6.44
N TYR A 481 -1.44 9.58 7.16
CA TYR A 481 0.00 9.35 7.33
C TYR A 481 0.42 7.98 6.80
N PRO A 482 1.60 7.85 6.16
CA PRO A 482 2.06 6.58 5.62
C PRO A 482 2.71 5.68 6.68
N PHE A 483 2.30 4.41 6.70
CA PHE A 483 2.92 3.35 7.49
C PHE A 483 3.54 2.29 6.57
N CYS A 484 4.52 1.56 7.05
CA CYS A 484 5.06 0.43 6.32
C CYS A 484 3.95 -0.62 6.13
N TRP A 485 3.56 -0.88 4.89
CA TRP A 485 2.49 -1.82 4.53
C TRP A 485 2.72 -3.24 5.07
N ARG A 486 3.97 -3.59 5.36
CA ARG A 486 4.38 -4.92 5.82
C ARG A 486 4.38 -5.06 7.35
N CYS A 487 4.91 -4.05 8.04
CA CYS A 487 5.26 -4.16 9.46
C CYS A 487 4.46 -3.20 10.36
N GLY A 488 3.74 -2.25 9.77
CA GLY A 488 2.86 -1.30 10.45
C GLY A 488 3.57 -0.16 11.17
N THR A 489 4.90 -0.04 11.07
CA THR A 489 5.69 1.08 11.62
C THR A 489 5.44 2.37 10.83
N PRO A 490 5.30 3.55 11.47
CA PRO A 490 5.24 4.83 10.77
C PRO A 490 6.48 5.02 9.89
N LEU A 491 6.30 5.45 8.64
CA LEU A 491 7.44 5.73 7.77
C LEU A 491 8.04 7.10 8.08
N LEU A 492 9.34 7.22 7.81
CA LEU A 492 10.05 8.49 7.81
C LEU A 492 10.41 8.82 6.37
N TYR A 493 10.34 10.09 5.99
CA TYR A 493 11.07 10.55 4.82
C TYR A 493 12.52 10.71 5.22
N TYR A 494 13.42 10.05 4.50
CA TYR A 494 14.83 9.98 4.88
C TYR A 494 15.70 10.02 3.62
N ALA A 495 16.72 10.87 3.61
CA ALA A 495 17.70 10.94 2.55
C ALA A 495 18.69 9.78 2.64
N LEU A 496 18.87 9.05 1.55
CA LEU A 496 19.91 8.03 1.48
C LEU A 496 20.38 7.83 0.04
N ASP A 497 21.54 7.20 -0.07
CA ASP A 497 22.02 6.66 -1.33
C ASP A 497 21.18 5.45 -1.74
N ALA A 498 20.57 5.52 -2.92
CA ALA A 498 19.88 4.37 -3.52
C ALA A 498 20.09 4.33 -5.04
N TRP A 499 19.83 3.16 -5.62
CA TRP A 499 19.82 2.96 -7.06
C TRP A 499 18.41 3.15 -7.60
N TYR A 500 18.29 3.95 -8.65
CA TYR A 500 17.02 4.28 -9.29
C TYR A 500 17.05 3.86 -10.76
N ILE A 501 15.87 3.47 -11.26
CA ILE A 501 15.61 3.32 -12.69
C ILE A 501 14.87 4.58 -13.14
N ARG A 502 15.39 5.27 -14.14
CA ARG A 502 14.80 6.47 -14.73
C ARG A 502 13.49 6.08 -15.45
N THR A 503 12.37 6.53 -14.90
CA THR A 503 11.03 6.35 -15.48
C THR A 503 10.48 7.63 -16.11
N THR A 504 11.20 8.75 -15.99
CA THR A 504 10.84 10.09 -16.49
C THR A 504 12.03 10.69 -17.23
N GLN A 505 11.76 11.45 -18.29
CA GLN A 505 12.84 12.13 -19.05
C GLN A 505 13.40 13.30 -18.26
#